data_AF-A0A3P1Z628-F1
#
_entry.id   AF-A0A3P1Z628-F1
#
_cell.length_a   1.000
_cell.length_b   1.000
_cell.length_c   1.000
_cell.angle_alpha   90.00
_cell.angle_beta   90.00
_cell.angle_gamma   90.00
#
_symmetry.space_group_name_H-M   'P 1'
#
loop_
_entity.id
_entity.type
_entity.pdbx_description
1 polymer ?
#
loop_
_entity_poly.entity_id
_entity_poly.type
_entity_poly.pdbx_seq_one_letter_code
_entity_poly.pdbx_strand_id
1 'polypeptide(L)'
;MNRLVIIGNGFDMAHGLKTSYKDFINWYWESRIDAFAGNTSKVSDDCLCKLTIKDDTHISCWNVFAFQNSYFKDIRGNKTCSGYELITELQNHPDTFSIDSTPFFGTILQSIETKGWVDIENNYYQLLKRCTENADYGYTVKELNEQLAFLQDKLIEYLRSIGTPQPKEELQKAMIAPLNPEDFSTEGRKKALEDIGLDIKSIAELRYNHEERNKLFPGRVMLLSLLATPLLMIIILLAIGKNENYIENHYDRE
;
A
#
# COMPACT_ATOMS: atom_id res chain seq x y z
N MET A 1 27.97 10.52 18.17
CA MET A 1 26.69 9.85 18.53
C MET A 1 26.34 8.82 17.43
N ASN A 2 25.72 7.70 17.79
CA ASN A 2 25.10 6.78 16.83
C ASN A 2 23.60 7.09 16.70
N ARG A 3 23.04 7.04 15.49
CA ARG A 3 21.61 7.26 15.24
C ARG A 3 20.90 5.95 14.96
N LEU A 4 19.79 5.72 15.63
CA LEU A 4 18.83 4.67 15.30
C LEU A 4 17.66 5.31 14.56
N VAL A 5 17.36 4.83 13.35
CA VAL A 5 16.15 5.18 12.60
C VAL A 5 15.20 4.00 12.65
N ILE A 6 13.97 4.24 13.11
CA ILE A 6 12.93 3.22 13.20
C ILE A 6 11.92 3.45 12.09
N ILE A 7 11.65 2.42 11.30
CA ILE A 7 10.63 2.44 10.24
C ILE A 7 9.52 1.47 10.62
N GLY A 8 8.30 1.98 10.70
CA GLY A 8 7.10 1.20 10.95
C GLY A 8 6.19 1.11 9.73
N ASN A 9 5.07 0.40 9.91
CA ASN A 9 4.00 0.31 8.92
C ASN A 9 3.45 1.72 8.59
N GLY A 10 3.18 1.96 7.30
CA GLY A 10 2.66 3.23 6.80
C GLY A 10 3.73 4.25 6.41
N PHE A 11 5.03 3.97 6.63
CA PHE A 11 6.12 4.81 6.16
C PHE A 11 6.07 5.00 4.64
N ASP A 12 5.88 3.90 3.92
CA ASP A 12 5.67 3.84 2.49
C ASP A 12 4.55 4.79 2.02
N MET A 13 3.36 4.67 2.61
CA MET A 13 2.21 5.51 2.24
C MET A 13 2.42 6.98 2.60
N ALA A 14 3.01 7.27 3.77
CA ALA A 14 3.33 8.64 4.19
C ALA A 14 4.31 9.33 3.24
N HIS A 15 5.16 8.55 2.58
CA HIS A 15 6.09 9.04 1.56
C HIS A 15 5.56 8.77 0.15
N GLY A 16 4.25 8.60 -0.04
CA GLY A 16 3.61 8.54 -1.36
C GLY A 16 4.00 7.35 -2.23
N LEU A 17 4.45 6.24 -1.63
CA LEU A 17 4.58 4.98 -2.35
C LEU A 17 3.18 4.39 -2.58
N LYS A 18 2.95 3.83 -3.77
CA LYS A 18 1.69 3.20 -4.17
C LYS A 18 1.60 1.78 -3.61
N THR A 19 1.56 1.69 -2.29
CA THR A 19 1.54 0.42 -1.54
C THR A 19 0.31 0.32 -0.65
N SER A 20 -0.60 1.31 -0.73
CA SER A 20 -1.86 1.24 -0.02
C SER A 20 -2.75 0.14 -0.58
N TYR A 21 -3.60 -0.44 0.26
CA TYR A 21 -4.60 -1.39 -0.23
C TYR A 21 -5.57 -0.78 -1.24
N LYS A 22 -5.78 0.55 -1.21
CA LYS A 22 -6.59 1.24 -2.23
C LYS A 22 -5.91 1.18 -3.60
N ASP A 23 -4.61 1.45 -3.65
CA ASP A 23 -3.86 1.36 -4.91
C ASP A 23 -3.84 -0.07 -5.45
N PHE A 24 -3.69 -1.05 -4.55
CA PHE A 24 -3.80 -2.48 -4.88
C PHE A 24 -5.18 -2.85 -5.47
N ILE A 25 -6.28 -2.43 -4.84
CA ILE A 25 -7.63 -2.76 -5.31
C ILE A 25 -7.94 -2.07 -6.64
N ASN A 26 -7.45 -0.84 -6.84
CA ASN A 26 -7.53 -0.18 -8.15
C ASN A 26 -6.78 -0.98 -9.21
N TRP A 27 -5.53 -1.40 -8.93
CA TRP A 27 -4.77 -2.26 -9.83
C TRP A 27 -5.46 -3.61 -10.11
N TYR A 28 -6.11 -4.21 -9.12
CA TYR A 28 -6.88 -5.43 -9.30
C TYR A 28 -8.01 -5.20 -10.33
N TRP A 29 -8.80 -4.14 -10.18
CA TRP A 29 -9.85 -3.81 -11.14
C TRP A 29 -9.30 -3.56 -12.53
N GLU A 30 -8.18 -2.85 -12.60
CA GLU A 30 -7.45 -2.62 -13.83
C GLU A 30 -7.08 -3.93 -14.55
N SER A 31 -6.57 -4.92 -13.80
CA SER A 31 -6.26 -6.25 -14.33
C SER A 31 -7.51 -7.00 -14.83
N ARG A 32 -8.64 -6.90 -14.12
CA ARG A 32 -9.93 -7.48 -14.56
C ARG A 32 -10.38 -6.92 -15.90
N ILE A 33 -10.19 -5.62 -16.11
CA ILE A 33 -10.58 -4.91 -17.33
C ILE A 33 -9.66 -5.27 -18.48
N ASP A 34 -8.35 -5.31 -18.26
CA ASP A 34 -7.40 -5.71 -19.30
C ASP A 34 -7.69 -7.14 -19.81
N ALA A 35 -8.23 -8.02 -18.95
CA ALA A 35 -8.66 -9.36 -19.34
C ALA A 35 -9.91 -9.38 -20.26
N PHE A 36 -10.71 -8.31 -20.33
CA PHE A 36 -11.87 -8.26 -21.20
C PHE A 36 -11.52 -8.39 -22.68
N ALA A 37 -10.38 -7.86 -23.12
CA ALA A 37 -9.96 -7.92 -24.52
C ALA A 37 -9.86 -9.36 -25.06
N GLY A 38 -9.55 -10.33 -24.19
CA GLY A 38 -9.49 -11.76 -24.52
C GLY A 38 -10.76 -12.54 -24.20
N ASN A 39 -11.75 -11.93 -23.55
CA ASN A 39 -12.93 -12.63 -23.04
C ASN A 39 -14.08 -12.60 -24.06
N THR A 40 -14.30 -13.71 -24.77
CA THR A 40 -15.38 -13.89 -25.74
C THR A 40 -16.71 -14.36 -25.12
N SER A 41 -16.83 -14.32 -23.79
CA SER A 41 -18.05 -14.64 -23.03
C SER A 41 -18.73 -13.37 -22.51
N LYS A 42 -20.02 -13.49 -22.16
CA LYS A 42 -20.76 -12.47 -21.38
C LYS A 42 -20.43 -12.48 -19.90
N VAL A 43 -19.71 -13.50 -19.43
CA VAL A 43 -19.34 -13.70 -18.04
C VAL A 43 -17.83 -13.55 -17.89
N SER A 44 -17.42 -12.77 -16.90
CA SER A 44 -16.04 -12.67 -16.42
C SER A 44 -16.05 -12.86 -14.91
N ASP A 45 -15.52 -13.97 -14.42
CA ASP A 45 -15.55 -14.36 -13.01
C ASP A 45 -14.15 -14.62 -12.46
N ASP A 46 -14.00 -14.51 -11.15
CA ASP A 46 -12.90 -15.07 -10.37
C ASP A 46 -13.33 -15.32 -8.92
N CYS A 47 -12.37 -15.53 -8.03
CA CYS A 47 -12.60 -15.82 -6.62
C CYS A 47 -13.28 -14.66 -5.85
N LEU A 48 -13.19 -13.41 -6.34
CA LEU A 48 -13.68 -12.24 -5.62
C LEU A 48 -14.99 -11.70 -6.18
N CYS A 49 -15.17 -11.72 -7.49
CA CYS A 49 -16.39 -11.22 -8.12
C CYS A 49 -16.69 -11.83 -9.49
N LYS A 50 -17.97 -11.70 -9.88
CA LYS A 50 -18.49 -12.06 -11.19
C LYS A 50 -19.10 -10.84 -11.86
N LEU A 51 -18.63 -10.56 -13.08
CA LEU A 51 -19.11 -9.50 -13.96
C LEU A 51 -19.89 -10.15 -15.10
N THR A 52 -21.14 -9.74 -15.28
CA THR A 52 -22.03 -10.33 -16.30
C THR A 52 -22.66 -9.25 -17.18
N ILE A 53 -22.62 -9.45 -18.50
CA ILE A 53 -23.39 -8.69 -19.49
C ILE A 53 -24.75 -9.36 -19.64
N LYS A 54 -25.85 -8.60 -19.48
CA LYS A 54 -27.21 -9.12 -19.58
C LYS A 54 -27.61 -9.40 -21.04
N ASP A 55 -28.55 -10.33 -21.21
CA ASP A 55 -28.84 -10.95 -22.51
C ASP A 55 -29.58 -10.05 -23.52
N ASP A 56 -30.22 -8.99 -23.04
CA ASP A 56 -31.01 -8.02 -23.80
C ASP A 56 -30.17 -6.88 -24.42
N THR A 57 -28.85 -6.99 -24.35
CA THR A 57 -27.92 -5.94 -24.79
C THR A 57 -27.36 -6.21 -26.19
N HIS A 58 -27.00 -5.15 -26.92
CA HIS A 58 -26.25 -5.28 -28.19
C HIS A 58 -24.78 -5.72 -28.00
N ILE A 59 -24.38 -6.02 -26.76
CA ILE A 59 -23.04 -6.41 -26.39
C ILE A 59 -23.00 -7.93 -26.29
N SER A 60 -22.39 -8.59 -27.28
CA SER A 60 -22.36 -10.05 -27.31
C SER A 60 -21.41 -10.67 -26.29
N CYS A 61 -20.38 -9.95 -25.86
CA CYS A 61 -19.33 -10.43 -24.94
C CYS A 61 -18.40 -9.29 -24.48
N TRP A 62 -17.56 -9.57 -23.47
CA TRP A 62 -16.66 -8.59 -22.85
C TRP A 62 -15.59 -8.04 -23.80
N ASN A 63 -15.08 -8.83 -24.75
CA ASN A 63 -14.12 -8.32 -25.74
C ASN A 63 -14.77 -7.32 -26.71
N VAL A 64 -16.04 -7.52 -27.08
CA VAL A 64 -16.81 -6.57 -27.88
C VAL A 64 -17.06 -5.29 -27.07
N PHE A 65 -17.43 -5.41 -25.79
CA PHE A 65 -17.54 -4.27 -24.89
C PHE A 65 -16.22 -3.48 -24.82
N ALA A 66 -15.09 -4.16 -24.62
CA ALA A 66 -13.77 -3.54 -24.55
C ALA A 66 -13.37 -2.84 -25.85
N PHE A 67 -13.71 -3.42 -27.01
CA PHE A 67 -13.44 -2.83 -28.32
C PHE A 67 -14.32 -1.60 -28.59
N GLN A 68 -15.61 -1.68 -28.27
CA GLN A 68 -16.57 -0.60 -28.48
C GLN A 68 -16.31 0.60 -27.55
N ASN A 69 -15.80 0.33 -26.35
CA ASN A 69 -15.47 1.35 -25.36
C ASN A 69 -13.98 1.63 -25.39
N SER A 70 -13.52 2.26 -26.47
CA SER A 70 -12.15 2.76 -26.63
C SER A 70 -11.72 3.79 -25.56
N TYR A 71 -12.57 4.08 -24.57
CA TYR A 71 -12.24 4.85 -23.36
C TYR A 71 -11.24 4.16 -22.43
N PHE A 72 -10.87 2.90 -22.67
CA PHE A 72 -9.91 2.19 -21.81
C PHE A 72 -8.46 2.47 -22.20
N LYS A 73 -8.21 2.81 -23.46
CA LYS A 73 -6.87 3.14 -23.97
C LYS A 73 -6.97 4.24 -25.03
N ASP A 74 -6.16 5.30 -24.89
CA ASP A 74 -6.05 6.33 -25.93
C ASP A 74 -5.51 5.74 -27.26
N ILE A 75 -5.44 6.57 -28.29
CA ILE A 75 -4.89 6.19 -29.61
C ILE A 75 -3.42 5.72 -29.55
N ARG A 76 -2.72 5.93 -28.44
CA ARG A 76 -1.34 5.48 -28.19
C ARG A 76 -1.29 4.22 -27.33
N GLY A 77 -2.43 3.68 -26.91
CA GLY A 77 -2.54 2.52 -26.04
C GLY A 77 -2.41 2.85 -24.54
N ASN A 78 -2.34 4.12 -24.15
CA ASN A 78 -2.23 4.52 -22.75
C ASN A 78 -3.58 4.42 -22.07
N LYS A 79 -3.59 3.90 -20.85
CA LYS A 79 -4.80 3.80 -20.04
C LYS A 79 -5.38 5.19 -19.74
N THR A 80 -6.66 5.38 -20.04
CA THR A 80 -7.37 6.66 -19.91
C THR A 80 -8.37 6.72 -18.76
N CYS A 81 -8.68 5.58 -18.13
CA CYS A 81 -9.52 5.50 -16.93
C CYS A 81 -8.90 4.57 -15.89
N SER A 82 -9.10 4.90 -14.61
CA SER A 82 -8.75 3.99 -13.52
C SER A 82 -9.69 2.79 -13.48
N GLY A 83 -9.25 1.70 -12.84
CA GLY A 83 -10.11 0.53 -12.63
C GLY A 83 -11.39 0.86 -11.87
N TYR A 84 -11.31 1.77 -10.90
CA TYR A 84 -12.46 2.21 -10.10
C TYR A 84 -13.51 2.95 -10.94
N GLU A 85 -13.10 3.93 -11.74
CA GLU A 85 -14.03 4.72 -12.58
C GLU A 85 -14.84 3.84 -13.53
N LEU A 86 -14.21 2.82 -14.11
CA LEU A 86 -14.90 1.87 -14.97
C LEU A 86 -15.93 1.04 -14.19
N ILE A 87 -15.56 0.54 -13.02
CA ILE A 87 -16.49 -0.25 -12.20
C ILE A 87 -17.68 0.61 -11.76
N THR A 88 -17.44 1.88 -11.42
CA THR A 88 -18.51 2.84 -11.16
C THR A 88 -19.43 2.99 -12.38
N GLU A 89 -18.86 3.07 -13.58
CA GLU A 89 -19.66 3.13 -14.82
C GLU A 89 -20.53 1.89 -15.03
N LEU A 90 -19.97 0.69 -14.82
CA LEU A 90 -20.75 -0.56 -14.89
C LEU A 90 -21.88 -0.58 -13.85
N GLN A 91 -21.62 -0.08 -12.63
CA GLN A 91 -22.63 0.02 -11.57
C GLN A 91 -23.73 1.03 -11.90
N ASN A 92 -23.42 2.10 -12.64
CA ASN A 92 -24.40 3.09 -13.09
C ASN A 92 -25.35 2.57 -14.19
N HIS A 93 -25.01 1.44 -14.81
CA HIS A 93 -25.80 0.78 -15.85
C HIS A 93 -26.29 -0.62 -15.43
N PRO A 94 -27.08 -0.73 -14.34
CA PRO A 94 -27.49 -2.01 -13.79
C PRO A 94 -28.43 -2.79 -14.72
N ASP A 95 -29.11 -2.13 -15.66
CA ASP A 95 -29.94 -2.80 -16.67
C ASP A 95 -29.11 -3.54 -17.72
N THR A 96 -27.83 -3.19 -17.87
CA THR A 96 -26.92 -3.79 -18.86
C THR A 96 -25.92 -4.75 -18.21
N PHE A 97 -25.48 -4.44 -16.98
CA PHE A 97 -24.42 -5.19 -16.30
C PHE A 97 -24.85 -5.69 -14.92
N SER A 98 -24.24 -6.79 -14.47
CA SER A 98 -24.31 -7.28 -13.08
C SER A 98 -22.91 -7.42 -12.51
N ILE A 99 -22.73 -6.99 -11.26
CA ILE A 99 -21.50 -7.13 -10.50
C ILE A 99 -21.83 -7.86 -9.20
N ASP A 100 -21.54 -9.15 -9.17
CA ASP A 100 -21.78 -10.00 -8.02
C ASP A 100 -20.45 -10.19 -7.27
N SER A 101 -20.27 -9.48 -6.17
CA SER A 101 -19.07 -9.59 -5.34
C SER A 101 -19.30 -10.54 -4.17
N THR A 102 -18.26 -11.28 -3.79
CA THR A 102 -18.30 -12.08 -2.57
C THR A 102 -18.51 -11.19 -1.34
N PRO A 103 -19.14 -11.69 -0.26
CA PRO A 103 -19.33 -10.92 0.97
C PRO A 103 -18.04 -10.34 1.52
N PHE A 104 -16.93 -11.10 1.47
CA PHE A 104 -15.63 -10.62 1.92
C PHE A 104 -15.12 -9.46 1.08
N PHE A 105 -15.11 -9.61 -0.25
CA PHE A 105 -14.68 -8.53 -1.12
C PHE A 105 -15.57 -7.29 -1.01
N GLY A 106 -16.89 -7.48 -0.83
CA GLY A 106 -17.83 -6.39 -0.54
C GLY A 106 -17.45 -5.58 0.70
N THR A 107 -17.03 -6.22 1.79
CA THR A 107 -16.56 -5.50 3.00
C THR A 107 -15.30 -4.68 2.76
N ILE A 108 -14.41 -5.15 1.88
CA ILE A 108 -13.19 -4.44 1.49
C ILE A 108 -13.56 -3.18 0.70
N LEU A 109 -14.39 -3.33 -0.34
CA LEU A 109 -14.86 -2.22 -1.17
C LEU A 109 -15.56 -1.15 -0.32
N GLN A 110 -16.48 -1.57 0.55
CA GLN A 110 -17.20 -0.66 1.44
C GLN A 110 -16.26 0.08 2.40
N SER A 111 -15.24 -0.59 2.95
CA SER A 111 -14.28 0.05 3.84
C SER A 111 -13.47 1.13 3.11
N ILE A 112 -13.02 0.85 1.89
CA ILE A 112 -12.28 1.82 1.07
C ILE A 112 -13.16 3.02 0.71
N GLU A 113 -14.41 2.79 0.32
CA GLU A 113 -15.35 3.87 -0.04
C GLU A 113 -15.68 4.76 1.17
N THR A 114 -15.97 4.17 2.33
CA THR A 114 -16.46 4.91 3.49
C THR A 114 -15.35 5.51 4.35
N LYS A 115 -14.18 4.87 4.44
CA LYS A 115 -13.08 5.26 5.34
C LYS A 115 -11.83 5.74 4.60
N GLY A 116 -11.71 5.44 3.30
CA GLY A 116 -10.50 5.69 2.51
C GLY A 116 -9.37 4.68 2.73
N TRP A 117 -9.55 3.71 3.63
CA TRP A 117 -8.58 2.66 3.96
C TRP A 117 -9.30 1.37 4.37
N VAL A 118 -8.58 0.25 4.37
CA VAL A 118 -9.12 -1.06 4.74
C VAL A 118 -8.13 -1.85 5.56
N ASP A 119 -8.63 -2.60 6.54
CA ASP A 119 -7.90 -3.64 7.25
C ASP A 119 -8.44 -5.00 6.79
N ILE A 120 -7.76 -5.62 5.84
CA ILE A 120 -8.20 -6.87 5.21
C ILE A 120 -8.18 -8.01 6.22
N GLU A 121 -7.17 -8.07 7.09
CA GLU A 121 -7.01 -9.11 8.11
C GLU A 121 -8.14 -9.04 9.13
N ASN A 122 -8.43 -7.85 9.65
CA ASN A 122 -9.54 -7.68 10.57
C ASN A 122 -10.89 -7.99 9.89
N ASN A 123 -11.11 -7.53 8.65
CA ASN A 123 -12.35 -7.84 7.92
C ASN A 123 -12.53 -9.36 7.76
N TYR A 124 -11.49 -10.08 7.36
CA TYR A 124 -11.48 -11.54 7.29
C TYR A 124 -11.79 -12.17 8.65
N TYR A 125 -11.14 -11.73 9.73
CA TYR A 125 -11.37 -12.25 11.07
C TYR A 125 -12.81 -12.03 11.56
N GLN A 126 -13.40 -10.86 11.28
CA GLN A 126 -14.79 -10.60 11.63
C GLN A 126 -15.76 -11.54 10.89
N LEU A 127 -15.50 -11.85 9.62
CA LEU A 127 -16.31 -12.80 8.85
C LEU A 127 -16.11 -14.24 9.34
N LEU A 128 -14.88 -14.62 9.66
CA LEU A 128 -14.57 -15.92 10.25
C LEU A 128 -15.29 -16.11 11.60
N LYS A 129 -15.29 -15.08 12.45
CA LYS A 129 -16.02 -15.10 13.72
C LYS A 129 -17.52 -15.31 13.50
N ARG A 130 -18.12 -14.65 12.52
CA ARG A 130 -19.54 -14.84 12.17
C ARG A 130 -19.84 -16.27 11.74
N CYS A 131 -18.95 -16.94 11.00
CA CYS A 131 -19.12 -18.36 10.66
C CYS A 131 -19.22 -19.26 11.90
N THR A 132 -18.51 -18.91 12.99
CA THR A 132 -18.53 -19.71 14.23
C THR A 132 -19.79 -19.49 15.08
N GLU A 133 -20.54 -18.42 14.83
CA GLU A 133 -21.72 -18.02 15.62
C GLU A 133 -23.05 -18.60 15.06
N ASN A 134 -23.00 -19.59 14.15
CA ASN A 134 -24.13 -20.39 13.62
C ASN A 134 -25.22 -19.63 12.85
N ALA A 135 -24.87 -18.72 11.95
CA ALA A 135 -25.81 -18.27 10.93
C ALA A 135 -25.34 -18.67 9.53
N ASP A 136 -26.29 -19.15 8.72
CA ASP A 136 -26.09 -19.36 7.30
C ASP A 136 -26.02 -17.99 6.62
N TYR A 137 -24.79 -17.51 6.42
CA TYR A 137 -24.50 -16.21 5.83
C TYR A 137 -24.21 -16.29 4.32
N GLY A 138 -24.43 -17.45 3.69
CA GLY A 138 -24.18 -17.65 2.26
C GLY A 138 -22.70 -17.72 1.87
N TYR A 139 -21.82 -18.04 2.81
CA TYR A 139 -20.41 -18.36 2.58
C TYR A 139 -19.87 -19.32 3.66
N THR A 140 -18.81 -20.04 3.31
CA THR A 140 -18.13 -21.01 4.16
C THR A 140 -16.74 -20.52 4.56
N VAL A 141 -16.19 -21.08 5.64
CA VAL A 141 -14.80 -20.83 6.07
C VAL A 141 -13.81 -21.21 4.96
N LYS A 142 -14.11 -22.27 4.21
CA LYS A 142 -13.28 -22.71 3.09
C LYS A 142 -13.22 -21.63 1.99
N GLU A 143 -14.36 -21.09 1.59
CA GLU A 143 -14.44 -20.02 0.59
C GLU A 143 -13.73 -18.74 1.06
N LEU A 144 -13.86 -18.38 2.35
CA LEU A 144 -13.13 -17.23 2.90
C LEU A 144 -11.61 -17.42 2.83
N ASN A 145 -11.12 -18.63 3.13
CA ASN A 145 -9.69 -18.95 3.06
C ASN A 145 -9.17 -18.90 1.62
N GLU A 146 -9.95 -19.41 0.67
CA GLU A 146 -9.63 -19.35 -0.76
C GLU A 146 -9.58 -17.91 -1.26
N GLN A 147 -10.54 -17.07 -0.85
CA GLN A 147 -10.56 -15.64 -1.18
C GLN A 147 -9.38 -14.87 -0.57
N LEU A 148 -9.02 -15.17 0.69
CA LEU A 148 -7.86 -14.55 1.34
C LEU A 148 -6.55 -14.94 0.62
N ALA A 149 -6.37 -16.22 0.31
CA ALA A 149 -5.21 -16.69 -0.44
C ALA A 149 -5.11 -16.03 -1.82
N PHE A 150 -6.24 -15.92 -2.53
CA PHE A 150 -6.30 -15.24 -3.82
C PHE A 150 -5.91 -13.74 -3.71
N LEU A 151 -6.39 -13.04 -2.68
CA LEU A 151 -6.00 -11.65 -2.42
C LEU A 151 -4.50 -11.52 -2.12
N GLN A 152 -3.92 -12.44 -1.35
CA GLN A 152 -2.49 -12.44 -1.05
C GLN A 152 -1.66 -12.62 -2.32
N ASP A 153 -2.01 -13.58 -3.17
CA ASP A 153 -1.32 -13.81 -4.44
C ASP A 153 -1.39 -12.57 -5.35
N LYS A 154 -2.58 -11.95 -5.44
CA LYS A 154 -2.78 -10.72 -6.22
C LYS A 154 -2.02 -9.54 -5.65
N LEU A 155 -1.91 -9.43 -4.32
CA LEU A 155 -1.12 -8.38 -3.69
C LEU A 155 0.38 -8.55 -3.99
N ILE A 156 0.89 -9.78 -3.99
CA ILE A 156 2.28 -10.07 -4.37
C ILE A 156 2.51 -9.70 -5.84
N GLU A 157 1.60 -10.06 -6.74
CA GLU A 157 1.65 -9.70 -8.15
C GLU A 157 1.68 -8.18 -8.34
N TYR A 158 0.79 -7.47 -7.63
CA TYR A 158 0.73 -6.01 -7.64
C TYR A 158 2.04 -5.37 -7.18
N LEU A 159 2.55 -5.77 -6.01
CA LEU A 159 3.76 -5.20 -5.43
C LEU A 159 5.00 -5.46 -6.30
N ARG A 160 5.02 -6.54 -7.09
CA ARG A 160 6.04 -6.77 -8.12
C ARG A 160 5.87 -5.84 -9.33
N SER A 161 4.64 -5.49 -9.70
CA SER A 161 4.33 -4.67 -10.88
C SER A 161 4.67 -3.19 -10.72
N ILE A 162 4.59 -2.63 -9.50
CA ILE A 162 4.90 -1.22 -9.24
C ILE A 162 6.40 -0.89 -9.34
N GLY A 163 7.25 -1.91 -9.49
CA GLY A 163 8.69 -1.79 -9.68
C GLY A 163 9.43 -1.26 -8.45
N THR A 164 10.72 -1.03 -8.61
CA THR A 164 11.57 -0.48 -7.55
C THR A 164 11.40 1.04 -7.49
N PRO A 165 10.97 1.62 -6.36
CA PRO A 165 10.86 3.06 -6.24
C PRO A 165 12.25 3.70 -6.38
N GLN A 166 12.30 4.87 -7.01
CA GLN A 166 13.53 5.66 -7.07
C GLN A 166 13.88 6.14 -5.66
N PRO A 167 15.18 6.11 -5.28
CA PRO A 167 15.64 6.69 -4.04
C PRO A 167 15.17 8.13 -3.89
N LYS A 168 14.53 8.42 -2.76
CA LYS A 168 14.17 9.80 -2.40
C LYS A 168 15.33 10.42 -1.65
N GLU A 169 16.06 11.32 -2.32
CA GLU A 169 17.19 12.03 -1.70
C GLU A 169 16.81 12.72 -0.39
N GLU A 170 15.59 13.21 -0.27
CA GLU A 170 15.09 13.85 0.95
C GLU A 170 15.10 12.91 2.15
N LEU A 171 14.73 11.64 1.95
CA LEU A 171 14.78 10.62 3.00
C LEU A 171 16.22 10.33 3.44
N GLN A 172 17.12 10.18 2.47
CA GLN A 172 18.53 9.97 2.74
C GLN A 172 19.13 11.13 3.53
N LYS A 173 18.88 12.36 3.05
CA LYS A 173 19.35 13.60 3.69
C LYS A 173 18.80 13.70 5.10
N ALA A 174 17.53 13.41 5.33
CA ALA A 174 16.92 13.42 6.67
C ALA A 174 17.59 12.41 7.61
N MET A 175 17.88 11.20 7.14
CA MET A 175 18.50 10.15 7.96
C MET A 175 19.93 10.50 8.41
N ILE A 176 20.67 11.27 7.63
CA ILE A 176 22.05 11.69 7.95
C ILE A 176 22.16 13.14 8.44
N ALA A 177 21.07 13.91 8.40
CA ALA A 177 21.04 15.32 8.82
C ALA A 177 21.49 15.48 10.28
N PRO A 178 22.09 16.62 10.66
CA PRO A 178 22.39 16.89 12.06
C PRO A 178 21.09 16.85 12.90
N LEU A 179 21.16 16.36 14.13
CA LEU A 179 20.04 16.48 15.05
C LEU A 179 19.69 17.95 15.25
N ASN A 180 18.39 18.26 15.20
CA ASN A 180 17.89 19.57 15.58
C ASN A 180 17.57 19.58 17.08
N PRO A 181 18.27 20.38 17.91
CA PRO A 181 18.00 20.45 19.34
C PRO A 181 16.55 20.85 19.69
N GLU A 182 15.85 21.53 18.78
CA GLU A 182 14.45 21.92 18.97
C GLU A 182 13.47 20.75 18.85
N ASP A 183 13.88 19.61 18.27
CA ASP A 183 13.01 18.43 18.12
C ASP A 183 12.90 17.62 19.44
N PHE A 184 13.73 17.92 20.44
CA PHE A 184 13.68 17.26 21.73
C PHE A 184 12.62 17.86 22.63
N SER A 185 11.98 17.00 23.45
CA SER A 185 11.12 17.48 24.53
C SER A 185 11.90 18.38 25.48
N THR A 186 11.22 19.38 26.05
CA THR A 186 11.83 20.36 26.98
C THR A 186 12.55 19.68 28.14
N GLU A 187 11.99 18.59 28.67
CA GLU A 187 12.55 17.82 29.77
C GLU A 187 13.74 16.93 29.34
N GLY A 188 13.68 16.35 28.13
CA GLY A 188 14.69 15.41 27.63
C GLY A 188 15.89 16.08 26.94
N ARG A 189 15.71 17.31 26.44
CA ARG A 189 16.71 18.04 25.65
C ARG A 189 18.03 18.22 26.38
N LYS A 190 17.99 18.60 27.65
CA LYS A 190 19.19 18.81 28.47
C LYS A 190 20.08 17.57 28.49
N LYS A 191 19.48 16.45 28.91
CA LYS A 191 20.16 15.17 29.07
C LYS A 191 20.70 14.68 27.72
N ALA A 192 19.87 14.75 26.67
CA ALA A 192 20.27 14.32 25.33
C ALA A 192 21.49 15.10 24.79
N LEU A 193 21.54 16.42 25.03
CA LEU A 193 22.67 17.26 24.62
C LEU A 193 23.92 16.98 25.46
N GLU A 194 23.78 16.84 26.78
CA GLU A 194 24.89 16.50 27.67
C GLU A 194 25.50 15.13 27.32
N ASP A 195 24.67 14.13 27.00
CA ASP A 195 25.10 12.77 26.61
C ASP A 195 25.92 12.76 25.30
N ILE A 196 25.71 13.74 24.41
CA ILE A 196 26.51 13.92 23.19
C ILE A 196 27.64 14.96 23.36
N GLY A 197 27.85 15.44 24.59
CA GLY A 197 28.94 16.34 24.96
C GLY A 197 28.70 17.80 24.59
N LEU A 198 27.44 18.26 24.55
CA LEU A 198 27.02 19.65 24.32
C LEU A 198 26.43 20.27 25.60
N ASP A 199 26.86 21.49 25.96
CA ASP A 199 26.23 22.28 27.02
C ASP A 199 25.04 23.08 26.45
N ILE A 200 23.88 23.13 27.12
CA ILE A 200 22.72 23.92 26.69
C ILE A 200 23.07 25.39 26.44
N LYS A 201 24.00 25.97 27.20
CA LYS A 201 24.44 27.36 27.00
C LYS A 201 25.07 27.58 25.62
N SER A 202 25.60 26.52 25.00
CA SER A 202 26.21 26.54 23.68
C SER A 202 25.22 26.47 22.51
N ILE A 203 23.91 26.26 22.74
CA ILE A 203 22.94 26.16 21.64
C ILE A 203 22.88 27.44 20.80
N ALA A 204 22.96 28.61 21.46
CA ALA A 204 23.05 29.91 20.77
C ALA A 204 24.38 30.09 20.02
N GLU A 205 25.44 29.39 20.47
CA GLU A 205 26.81 29.46 19.94
C GLU A 205 27.11 28.38 18.89
N LEU A 206 26.25 27.36 18.74
CA LEU A 206 26.36 26.29 17.72
C LEU A 206 26.51 26.83 16.30
N ARG A 207 26.00 28.04 16.04
CA ARG A 207 26.15 28.72 14.75
C ARG A 207 27.60 29.11 14.44
N TYR A 208 28.41 29.31 15.46
CA TYR A 208 29.78 29.83 15.35
C TYR A 208 30.86 28.80 15.72
N ASN A 209 30.49 27.71 16.41
CA ASN A 209 31.42 26.66 16.79
C ASN A 209 31.25 25.38 15.93
N HIS A 210 32.18 25.19 14.99
CA HIS A 210 32.15 24.06 14.04
C HIS A 210 32.36 22.70 14.73
N GLU A 211 33.18 22.61 15.77
CA GLU A 211 33.42 21.35 16.49
C GLU A 211 32.17 20.90 17.25
N GLU A 212 31.50 21.84 17.92
CA GLU A 212 30.24 21.56 18.62
C GLU A 212 29.11 21.19 17.64
N ARG A 213 29.05 21.85 16.48
CA ARG A 213 28.08 21.50 15.42
C ARG A 213 28.32 20.10 14.87
N ASN A 214 29.58 19.67 14.74
CA ASN A 214 29.92 18.32 14.28
C ASN A 214 29.40 17.22 15.21
N LYS A 215 29.25 17.48 16.52
CA LYS A 215 28.71 16.50 17.48
C LYS A 215 27.25 16.13 17.21
N LEU A 216 26.49 17.01 16.53
CA LEU A 216 25.09 16.77 16.14
C LEU A 216 24.96 15.81 14.96
N PHE A 217 26.03 15.59 14.19
CA PHE A 217 26.01 14.66 13.07
C PHE A 217 26.14 13.21 13.58
N PRO A 218 25.37 12.28 13.01
CA PRO A 218 25.51 10.88 13.35
C PRO A 218 26.83 10.32 12.78
N GLY A 219 27.61 9.64 13.62
CA GLY A 219 28.82 8.94 13.17
C GLY A 219 28.51 7.58 12.53
N ARG A 220 27.41 6.94 12.98
CA ARG A 220 26.83 5.72 12.39
C ARG A 220 25.31 5.83 12.39
N VAL A 221 24.67 5.26 11.38
CA VAL A 221 23.20 5.18 11.27
C VAL A 221 22.78 3.72 11.21
N MET A 222 22.01 3.28 12.18
CA MET A 222 21.36 1.97 12.20
C MET A 222 19.90 2.12 11.79
N LEU A 223 19.41 1.19 10.96
CA LEU A 223 18.03 1.16 10.55
C LEU A 223 17.35 -0.07 11.17
N LEU A 224 16.29 0.17 11.94
CA LEU A 224 15.44 -0.86 12.51
C LEU A 224 14.08 -0.85 11.80
N SER A 225 13.73 -1.97 11.19
CA SER A 225 12.45 -2.16 10.50
C SER A 225 11.48 -2.93 11.39
N LEU A 226 10.25 -2.41 11.52
CA LEU A 226 9.12 -3.05 12.21
C LEU A 226 8.01 -3.43 11.22
N LEU A 227 8.33 -3.55 9.93
CA LEU A 227 7.39 -3.85 8.86
C LEU A 227 6.91 -5.30 8.93
N ALA A 228 5.65 -5.53 8.56
CA ALA A 228 5.04 -6.85 8.61
C ALA A 228 5.46 -7.79 7.45
N THR A 229 5.96 -7.25 6.33
CA THR A 229 6.26 -8.06 5.14
C THR A 229 7.67 -7.80 4.59
N PRO A 230 8.46 -8.85 4.29
CA PRO A 230 9.80 -8.71 3.70
C PRO A 230 9.81 -7.97 2.36
N LEU A 231 8.77 -8.16 1.54
CA LEU A 231 8.67 -7.50 0.23
C LEU A 231 8.52 -5.98 0.38
N LEU A 232 7.69 -5.53 1.33
CA LEU A 232 7.52 -4.11 1.62
C LEU A 232 8.80 -3.50 2.21
N MET A 233 9.53 -4.27 3.00
CA MET A 233 10.85 -3.86 3.48
C MET A 233 11.81 -3.58 2.32
N ILE A 234 11.91 -4.47 1.33
CA ILE A 234 12.76 -4.27 0.15
C ILE A 234 12.37 -2.99 -0.59
N ILE A 235 11.06 -2.78 -0.82
CA ILE A 235 10.54 -1.58 -1.50
C ILE A 235 10.95 -0.31 -0.74
N ILE A 236 10.81 -0.29 0.58
CA ILE A 236 11.17 0.86 1.42
C ILE A 236 12.69 1.08 1.45
N LEU A 237 13.49 0.02 1.55
CA LEU A 237 14.96 0.13 1.52
C LEU A 237 15.46 0.72 0.19
N LEU A 238 14.83 0.34 -0.91
CA LEU A 238 15.11 0.92 -2.23
C LEU A 238 14.66 2.38 -2.32
N ALA A 239 13.49 2.72 -1.76
CA ALA A 239 13.01 4.11 -1.69
C ALA A 239 13.93 5.00 -0.85
N ILE A 240 14.64 4.42 0.13
CA ILE A 240 15.65 5.10 0.94
C ILE A 240 17.02 5.09 0.24
N GLY A 241 17.21 4.31 -0.82
CA GLY A 241 18.47 4.19 -1.58
C GLY A 241 19.66 3.82 -0.71
N LYS A 242 19.50 2.76 0.07
CA LYS A 242 20.51 2.25 1.00
C LYS A 242 21.84 1.96 0.28
N ASN A 243 22.94 2.52 0.79
CA ASN A 243 24.35 2.19 0.46
C ASN A 243 25.06 1.66 1.71
N GLU A 244 26.16 0.91 1.56
CA GLU A 244 26.91 0.04 2.53
C GLU A 244 27.03 0.43 4.03
N ASN A 245 26.63 1.62 4.48
CA ASN A 245 26.78 2.13 5.85
C ASN A 245 25.65 1.77 6.85
N TYR A 246 24.72 0.87 6.52
CA TYR A 246 23.58 0.55 7.39
C TYR A 246 23.62 -0.89 7.92
N ILE A 247 23.54 -1.03 9.25
CA ILE A 247 23.41 -2.33 9.94
C ILE A 247 21.92 -2.68 10.08
N GLU A 248 21.54 -3.91 9.70
CA GLU A 248 20.16 -4.43 9.79
C GLU A 248 19.97 -5.33 11.02
N ASN A 249 18.79 -5.24 11.63
CA ASN A 249 18.25 -6.25 12.54
C ASN A 249 16.81 -6.55 12.10
N HIS A 250 16.53 -7.81 11.79
CA HIS A 250 15.18 -8.28 11.47
C HIS A 250 14.50 -8.76 12.75
N TYR A 251 13.27 -8.31 12.96
CA TYR A 251 12.38 -8.89 13.95
C TYR A 251 11.40 -9.78 13.20
N ASP A 252 11.71 -11.07 13.10
CA ASP A 252 10.73 -12.06 12.66
C ASP A 252 9.66 -12.16 13.75
N ARG A 253 8.42 -11.82 13.42
CA ARG A 253 7.28 -12.18 14.28
C ARG A 253 6.98 -13.65 14.00
N GLU A 254 7.31 -14.51 14.97
CA GLU A 254 6.82 -15.89 15.05
C GLU A 254 5.29 -15.95 15.08
#